data_AF-A0A838DK72-F1
#
_entry.id   AF-A0A838DK72-F1
#
_cell.length_a   1.000
_cell.length_b   1.000
_cell.length_c   1.000
_cell.angle_alpha   90.00
_cell.angle_beta   90.00
_cell.angle_gamma   90.00
#
_symmetry.space_group_name_H-M   'P 1'
#
loop_
_entity.id
_entity.type
_entity.pdbx_description
1 polymer ?
#
loop_
_entity_poly.entity_id
_entity_poly.type
_entity_poly.pdbx_seq_one_letter_code
_entity_poly.pdbx_strand_id
1 'polypeptide(L)' 'MQRDDQEDTTMYKVVVNHEEQYSIWPLERDNALGWRDAGKSGPKADCLVYIKEVWTDMRPLSLRKHMEEAAQREHTGSES' A
#
# COMPACT_ATOMS: atom_id res chain seq x y z
N MET A 1 -1.22 30.43 -6.48
CA MET A 1 -0.13 30.00 -7.38
C MET A 1 0.61 28.89 -6.68
N GLN A 2 0.63 27.72 -7.30
CA GLN A 2 1.10 26.46 -6.75
C GLN A 2 2.61 26.56 -6.51
N ARG A 3 3.10 26.10 -5.35
CA ARG A 3 4.54 26.02 -5.08
C ARG A 3 5.10 24.83 -5.87
N ASP A 4 5.26 25.03 -7.18
CA ASP A 4 6.05 24.18 -8.05
C ASP A 4 7.55 24.54 -7.89
N ASP A 5 8.40 23.51 -7.91
CA ASP A 5 9.85 23.56 -8.14
C ASP A 5 10.82 23.99 -7.02
N GLN A 6 10.50 23.72 -5.74
CA GLN A 6 11.61 23.41 -4.84
C GLN A 6 11.92 21.93 -5.07
N GLU A 7 13.06 21.62 -5.70
CA GLU A 7 13.53 20.23 -5.86
C GLU A 7 13.39 19.54 -4.50
N ASP A 8 12.39 18.66 -4.37
CA ASP A 8 12.12 17.95 -3.14
C ASP A 8 13.20 16.86 -3.02
N THR A 9 14.38 17.26 -2.55
CA THR A 9 15.52 16.38 -2.29
C THR A 9 15.28 15.46 -1.10
N THR A 10 14.09 15.54 -0.50
CA THR A 10 13.65 14.67 0.59
C THR A 10 13.60 13.23 0.11
N MET A 11 14.28 12.35 0.84
CA MET A 11 14.23 10.92 0.59
C MET A 11 13.06 10.30 1.35
N TYR A 12 12.30 9.49 0.64
CA TYR A 12 11.15 8.76 1.17
C TYR A 12 11.41 7.26 1.12
N LYS A 13 10.65 6.53 1.93
CA LYS A 13 10.49 5.08 1.86
C LYS A 13 9.02 4.75 1.66
N VAL A 14 8.77 3.67 0.94
CA VAL A 14 7.42 3.14 0.78
C VAL A 14 7.11 2.25 1.98
N VAL A 15 5.96 2.50 2.60
CA VAL A 15 5.47 1.74 3.75
C VAL A 15 4.13 1.10 3.42
N VAL A 16 3.84 -0.02 4.07
CA VAL A 16 2.58 -0.76 3.92
C VAL A 16 2.02 -1.11 5.30
N ASN A 17 0.70 -1.03 5.45
CA ASN A 17 0.01 -1.42 6.68
C ASN A 17 -0.57 -2.85 6.61
N HIS A 18 -1.25 -3.27 7.68
CA HIS A 18 -1.88 -4.60 7.78
C HIS A 18 -3.07 -4.82 6.83
N GLU A 19 -3.63 -3.75 6.27
CA GLU A 19 -4.71 -3.81 5.27
C GLU A 19 -4.19 -3.76 3.83
N GLU A 20 -2.88 -3.88 3.62
CA GLU A 20 -2.20 -3.77 2.33
C GLU A 20 -2.35 -2.40 1.65
N GLN A 21 -2.51 -1.34 2.44
CA GLN A 21 -2.52 0.03 1.94
C GLN A 21 -1.09 0.57 1.91
N TYR A 22 -0.73 1.20 0.80
CA TYR A 22 0.60 1.73 0.57
C TYR A 22 0.64 3.25 0.78
N SER A 23 1.75 3.75 1.32
CA SER A 23 2.01 5.18 1.46
C SER A 23 3.51 5.47 1.38
N ILE A 24 3.88 6.75 1.29
CA ILE A 24 5.25 7.22 1.42
C ILE A 24 5.48 7.80 2.82
N TRP A 25 6.65 7.55 3.39
CA TRP A 25 7.06 8.05 4.69
C TRP A 25 8.48 8.62 4.61
N PRO A 26 8.82 9.69 5.36
CA PRO A 26 10.20 10.20 5.38
C PRO A 26 11.20 9.11 5.76
N LEU A 27 12.30 8.99 5.01
CA LEU A 27 13.30 7.94 5.23
C LEU A 27 13.96 8.04 6.61
N GLU A 28 14.14 9.27 7.10
CA GLU A 28 14.79 9.59 8.38
C GLU A 28 13.92 9.33 9.61
N ARG A 29 12.65 8.97 9.43
CA ARG A 29 11.71 8.72 10.53
C ARG A 29 11.43 7.24 10.70
N ASP A 30 11.34 6.81 11.95
CA ASP A 30 10.80 5.50 12.28
C ASP A 30 9.35 5.37 11.80
N ASN A 31 8.95 4.13 11.49
CA ASN A 31 7.60 3.85 11.04
C ASN A 31 6.62 4.00 12.20
N ALA A 32 5.45 4.55 11.90
CA ALA A 32 4.33 4.52 12.84
C ALA A 32 3.93 3.06 13.15
N LEU A 33 3.33 2.86 14.33
CA LEU A 33 2.83 1.54 14.74
C LEU A 33 1.89 0.96 13.68
N GLY A 34 2.11 -0.31 13.32
CA GLY A 34 1.29 -1.01 12.32
C GLY A 34 1.68 -0.76 10.86
N TRP A 35 2.73 0.04 10.61
CA TRP A 35 3.35 0.21 9.30
C TRP A 35 4.71 -0.48 9.24
N ARG A 36 5.05 -1.02 8.07
CA ARG A 36 6.34 -1.67 7.80
C ARG A 36 6.89 -1.22 6.45
N ASP A 37 8.20 -1.35 6.26
CA ASP A 37 8.84 -1.01 4.99
C ASP A 37 8.41 -1.98 3.88
N ALA A 38 8.12 -1.43 2.70
CA ALA A 38 7.72 -2.18 1.51
C ALA A 38 8.88 -2.46 0.54
N GLY A 39 10.12 -2.11 0.92
CA GLY A 39 11.34 -2.43 0.18
C GLY A 39 11.80 -1.40 -0.86
N LYS A 40 11.05 -0.30 -1.08
CA LYS A 40 11.44 0.81 -1.96
C LYS A 40 11.74 2.08 -1.16
N SER A 41 12.82 2.77 -1.50
CA SER A 41 13.14 4.13 -1.05
C SER A 41 13.72 4.95 -2.19
N GLY A 42 13.68 6.28 -2.04
CA GLY A 42 14.18 7.22 -3.04
C GLY A 42 13.39 8.53 -3.04
N PRO A 43 13.55 9.35 -4.11
CA PRO A 43 12.75 10.54 -4.30
C PRO A 43 11.26 10.23 -4.30
N LYS A 44 10.45 11.25 -3.99
CA LYS A 44 8.99 11.13 -3.94
C LYS A 44 8.41 10.51 -5.22
N ALA A 45 8.86 10.95 -6.39
CA ALA A 45 8.37 10.46 -7.67
C ALA A 45 8.58 8.95 -7.85
N ASP A 46 9.79 8.46 -7.56
CA ASP A 46 10.14 7.04 -7.68
C ASP A 46 9.32 6.16 -6.71
N CYS A 47 9.10 6.65 -5.49
CA CYS A 47 8.27 5.95 -4.51
C CYS A 47 6.81 5.87 -4.96
N LEU A 48 6.26 6.94 -5.54
CA LEU A 48 4.89 6.95 -6.06
C LEU A 48 4.71 6.06 -7.29
N VAL A 49 5.70 6.02 -8.19
CA VAL A 49 5.71 5.09 -9.33
C VAL A 49 5.65 3.65 -8.83
N TYR A 50 6.50 3.29 -7.86
CA TYR A 50 6.48 1.95 -7.27
C TYR A 50 5.11 1.61 -6.67
N ILE A 51 4.51 2.53 -5.88
CA ILE A 51 3.17 2.31 -5.30
C ILE A 51 2.14 2.04 -6.40
N LYS A 52 2.17 2.80 -7.49
CA LYS A 52 1.25 2.62 -8.62
C LYS A 52 1.41 1.25 -9.29
N GLU A 53 2.64 0.72 -9.34
CA GLU A 53 2.92 -0.60 -9.92
C GLU A 53 2.47 -1.75 -9.03
N VAL A 54 2.66 -1.65 -7.70
CA VAL A 54 2.37 -2.74 -6.77
C VAL A 54 0.97 -2.70 -6.17
N TRP A 55 0.34 -1.53 -6.07
CA TRP A 55 -1.00 -1.37 -5.50
C TRP A 55 -2.08 -1.50 -6.58
N THR A 56 -2.17 -2.68 -7.19
CA THR A 56 -3.07 -2.94 -8.34
C THR A 56 -4.53 -3.15 -7.93
N ASP A 57 -4.75 -3.52 -6.67
CA ASP A 57 -6.08 -3.68 -6.10
C ASP A 57 -6.15 -2.81 -4.83
N MET A 58 -7.08 -1.87 -4.81
CA MET A 58 -7.24 -0.89 -3.72
C MET A 58 -8.27 -1.34 -2.67
N ARG A 59 -8.88 -2.52 -2.83
CA ARG A 59 -9.79 -3.07 -1.82
C ARG A 59 -9.00 -3.41 -0.55
N PRO A 60 -9.50 -3.05 0.65
CA PRO A 60 -8.87 -3.48 1.90
C PRO A 60 -8.77 -5.01 1.97
N LEU A 61 -7.67 -5.52 2.54
CA LEU A 61 -7.46 -6.97 2.72
C LEU A 61 -8.64 -7.65 3.43
N SER A 62 -9.23 -6.98 4.41
CA SER A 62 -10.41 -7.44 5.15
C SER A 62 -11.61 -7.72 4.24
N LEU A 63 -11.88 -6.81 3.29
CA LEU A 63 -12.95 -6.99 2.31
C LEU A 63 -12.66 -8.15 1.36
N ARG A 64 -11.41 -8.30 0.90
CA ARG A 64 -11.02 -9.42 0.03
C ARG A 64 -11.24 -10.77 0.70
N LYS A 65 -10.79 -10.90 1.96
CA LYS A 65 -10.98 -12.12 2.75
C LYS A 65 -12.46 -12.45 2.91
N HIS A 66 -13.30 -11.46 3.21
CA HIS A 66 -14.73 -11.68 3.35
C HIS A 66 -15.40 -12.18 2.06
N MET A 67 -15.01 -11.62 0.90
CA MET A 67 -15.52 -12.08 -0.40
C MET A 67 -15.03 -13.48 -0.77
N GLU A 68 -13.77 -13.82 -0.46
CA GLU A 68 -13.19 -15.14 -0.69
C GLU A 68 -13.87 -16.21 0.17
N GLU A 69 -14.08 -15.93 1.47
CA GLU A 69 -14.82 -16.81 2.37
C GLU A 69 -16.27 -17.05 1.91
N ALA A 70 -16.95 -16.00 1.43
CA ALA A 70 -18.31 -16.13 0.89
C ALA A 70 -18.34 -17.02 -0.36
N ALA A 71 -17.41 -16.82 -1.30
CA ALA A 71 -17.33 -17.63 -2.51
C ALA A 71 -17.05 -19.12 -2.22
N GLN A 72 -16.21 -19.41 -1.22
CA GLN A 72 -15.92 -20.79 -0.80
C GLN A 72 -17.15 -21.49 -0.21
N ARG A 73 -17.95 -20.77 0.61
CA ARG A 73 -19.18 -21.32 1.21
C ARG A 73 -20.22 -21.72 0.17
N GLU A 74 -20.41 -20.88 -0.85
CA GLU A 74 -21.34 -21.17 -1.96
C GLU A 74 -20.91 -22.40 -2.76
N HIS A 75 -19.59 -22.63 -2.93
CA HIS A 75 -19.09 -23.80 -3.66
C HIS A 75 -19.32 -25.11 -2.89
N THR A 76 -19.08 -25.10 -1.57
CA THR A 76 -19.29 -26.29 -0.72
C THR A 76 -20.76 -26.64 -0.47
N GLY A 77 -21.68 -25.68 -0.61
CA GLY A 77 -23.12 -25.91 -0.43
C GLY A 77 -23.82 -26.56 -1.63
N SER A 78 -23.17 -26.63 -2.80
CA SER A 78 -23.73 -27.23 -4.01
C SER A 78 -23.39 -28.71 -4.20
N GLU A 79 -22.49 -29.28 -3.39
CA GLU A 79 -22.08 -30.70 -3.44
C GLU A 79 -22.82 -31.60 -2.42
N SER A 80 -23.95 -31.15 -1.86
CA SER A 80 -24.81 -31.93 -0.95
C SER A 80 -26.14 -32.32 -1.56
#